data_AF-A0AA42BUR8-F1
#
_entry.id   AF-A0AA42BUR8-F1
#
_cell.length_a   1.000
_cell.length_b   1.000
_cell.length_c   1.000
_cell.angle_alpha   90.00
_cell.angle_beta   90.00
_cell.angle_gamma   90.00
#
_symmetry.space_group_name_H-M   'P 1'
#
loop_
_entity.id
_entity.type
_entity.pdbx_description
1 polymer ?
#
loop_
_entity_poly.entity_id
_entity_poly.type
_entity_poly.pdbx_seq_one_letter_code
_entity_poly.pdbx_strand_id
1 'polypeptide(L)'
;MAVQKRRGKAKQAPTISNTGFIGSVFVDTSELRRKQYYFSRKKLHVAHHVLDGLAQAASHLFVSHGVLAYLSCVYMEDQQKIGFVLSSKPFQPQEGRAYFKNYLLERNFYAGAAEVDFEEVFNTGFLGVVFADLSGMLRYTFDIEMNILVKLMKDMMIPVKELFLRNRITAYLSSVELEDQEKLGFVLSVKPYDEKAEAELYFQEYLRERGFYLEEEDELEQIVIRRKIELL
;
A
#
# COMPACT_ATOMS: atom_id res chain seq x y z
N MET A 1 -18.14 -48.37 -19.21
CA MET A 1 -17.30 -47.54 -20.10
C MET A 1 -16.95 -46.26 -19.35
N ALA A 2 -15.68 -46.02 -19.06
CA ALA A 2 -15.23 -44.89 -18.25
C ALA A 2 -15.21 -43.61 -19.10
N VAL A 3 -15.96 -42.58 -18.67
CA VAL A 3 -15.94 -41.27 -19.31
C VAL A 3 -14.63 -40.58 -18.94
N GLN A 4 -13.74 -40.45 -19.92
CA GLN A 4 -12.52 -39.66 -19.80
C GLN A 4 -12.89 -38.19 -19.53
N LYS A 5 -12.69 -37.73 -18.27
CA LYS A 5 -12.67 -36.31 -17.95
C LYS A 5 -11.56 -35.65 -18.77
N ARG A 6 -11.93 -34.75 -19.69
CA ARG A 6 -11.00 -33.88 -20.40
C ARG A 6 -10.16 -33.14 -19.37
N ARG A 7 -8.86 -33.43 -19.32
CA ARG A 7 -7.87 -32.64 -18.58
C ARG A 7 -7.92 -31.23 -19.14
N GLY A 8 -8.39 -30.28 -18.34
CA GLY A 8 -8.19 -28.86 -18.63
C GLY A 8 -6.70 -28.62 -18.85
N LYS A 9 -6.35 -27.94 -19.95
CA LYS A 9 -5.00 -27.39 -20.12
C LYS A 9 -4.70 -26.57 -18.86
N ALA A 10 -3.60 -26.87 -18.18
CA ALA A 10 -3.09 -25.99 -17.14
C ALA A 10 -2.98 -24.59 -17.75
N LYS A 11 -3.72 -23.61 -17.21
CA LYS A 11 -3.55 -22.20 -17.57
C LYS A 11 -2.06 -21.92 -17.37
N GLN A 12 -1.37 -21.66 -18.47
CA GLN A 12 0.03 -21.28 -18.43
C GLN A 12 0.07 -19.95 -17.70
N ALA A 13 0.54 -19.95 -16.45
CA ALA A 13 0.59 -18.76 -15.63
C ALA A 13 1.32 -17.66 -16.42
N PRO A 14 0.75 -16.44 -16.53
CA PRO A 14 1.45 -15.34 -17.17
C PRO A 14 2.79 -15.17 -16.47
N THR A 15 3.87 -15.28 -17.24
CA THR A 15 5.21 -15.30 -16.68
C THR A 15 5.59 -13.87 -16.33
N ILE A 16 5.26 -13.45 -15.10
CA ILE A 16 5.65 -12.15 -14.50
C ILE A 16 7.20 -11.97 -14.49
N SER A 17 7.94 -13.05 -14.73
CA SER A 17 9.41 -13.16 -14.79
C SER A 17 10.19 -12.03 -15.50
N ASN A 18 9.65 -11.38 -16.54
CA ASN A 18 10.40 -10.33 -17.26
C ASN A 18 10.10 -8.88 -16.83
N THR A 19 9.09 -8.66 -15.98
CA THR A 19 8.56 -7.32 -15.70
C THR A 19 9.31 -6.58 -14.58
N GLY A 20 10.19 -7.27 -13.85
CA GLY A 20 10.87 -6.72 -12.68
C GLY A 20 9.97 -6.57 -11.45
N PHE A 21 8.72 -7.01 -11.53
CA PHE A 21 7.83 -7.15 -10.39
C PHE A 21 8.46 -8.04 -9.32
N ILE A 22 8.44 -7.57 -8.07
CA ILE A 22 9.01 -8.27 -6.92
C ILE A 22 7.97 -8.71 -5.89
N GLY A 23 6.74 -8.20 -6.00
CA GLY A 23 5.61 -8.61 -5.18
C GLY A 23 4.68 -7.45 -4.81
N SER A 24 3.74 -7.76 -3.92
CA SER A 24 2.77 -6.79 -3.43
C SER A 24 2.59 -6.88 -1.92
N VAL A 25 2.28 -5.76 -1.29
CA VAL A 25 1.93 -5.65 0.13
C VAL A 25 0.54 -5.04 0.23
N PHE A 26 -0.32 -5.56 1.11
CA PHE A 26 -1.72 -5.13 1.14
C PHE A 26 -2.34 -5.32 2.52
N VAL A 27 -3.51 -4.70 2.68
CA VAL A 27 -4.40 -4.85 3.81
C VAL A 27 -5.80 -5.21 3.32
N ASP A 28 -6.49 -6.01 4.11
CA ASP A 28 -7.92 -6.28 3.96
C ASP A 28 -8.74 -5.11 4.50
N THR A 29 -9.40 -4.37 3.62
CA THR A 29 -10.26 -3.25 4.01
C THR A 29 -11.47 -3.72 4.81
N SER A 30 -11.92 -4.95 4.61
CA SER A 30 -12.96 -5.58 5.42
C SER A 30 -12.53 -5.86 6.86
N GLU A 31 -11.27 -6.22 7.09
CA GLU A 31 -10.71 -6.32 8.44
C GLU A 31 -10.64 -4.96 9.14
N LEU A 32 -10.30 -3.90 8.40
CA LEU A 32 -10.33 -2.53 8.93
C LEU A 32 -11.77 -2.13 9.32
N ARG A 33 -12.77 -2.44 8.47
CA ARG A 33 -14.19 -2.19 8.76
C ARG A 33 -14.69 -2.96 9.99
N ARG A 34 -14.22 -4.19 10.23
CA ARG A 34 -14.54 -4.95 11.45
C ARG A 34 -14.01 -4.29 12.72
N LYS A 35 -12.95 -3.49 12.61
CA LYS A 35 -12.36 -2.71 13.71
C LYS A 35 -12.81 -1.24 13.69
N GLN A 36 -13.92 -0.93 13.01
CA GLN A 36 -14.46 0.42 12.97
C GLN A 36 -14.73 0.95 14.39
N TYR A 37 -14.55 2.26 14.54
CA TYR A 37 -14.85 2.96 15.78
C TYR A 37 -15.92 4.01 15.53
N TYR A 38 -16.85 4.15 16.46
CA TYR A 38 -18.06 4.97 16.27
C TYR A 38 -17.90 6.44 16.69
N PHE A 39 -16.90 6.75 17.50
CA PHE A 39 -16.73 8.09 18.06
C PHE A 39 -15.69 8.89 17.29
N SER A 40 -16.01 10.16 17.00
CA SER A 40 -15.04 11.11 16.46
C SER A 40 -13.86 11.33 17.42
N ARG A 41 -12.64 11.29 16.88
CA ARG A 41 -11.38 11.45 17.63
C ARG A 41 -10.66 12.72 17.22
N LYS A 42 -9.79 13.24 18.09
CA LYS A 42 -8.95 14.42 17.78
C LYS A 42 -7.69 14.08 16.97
N LYS A 43 -7.36 12.80 16.84
CA LYS A 43 -6.13 12.28 16.23
C LYS A 43 -6.46 11.09 15.34
N LEU A 44 -5.64 10.87 14.30
CA LEU A 44 -5.71 9.65 13.49
C LEU A 44 -5.45 8.42 14.37
N HIS A 45 -6.14 7.33 14.07
CA HIS A 45 -6.04 6.07 14.80
C HIS A 45 -5.83 4.86 13.90
N VAL A 46 -6.23 4.92 12.62
CA VAL A 46 -6.16 3.82 11.67
C VAL A 46 -5.20 4.15 10.53
N ALA A 47 -5.41 5.29 9.85
CA ALA A 47 -4.76 5.57 8.57
C ALA A 47 -3.23 5.52 8.68
N HIS A 48 -2.65 6.19 9.69
CA HIS A 48 -1.20 6.25 9.85
C HIS A 48 -0.55 4.89 10.18
N HIS A 49 -1.20 4.05 11.00
CA HIS A 49 -0.70 2.71 11.30
C HIS A 49 -0.75 1.79 10.08
N VAL A 50 -1.82 1.87 9.28
CA VAL A 50 -1.94 1.09 8.05
C VAL A 50 -0.90 1.53 7.03
N LEU A 51 -0.74 2.84 6.80
CA LEU A 51 0.26 3.40 5.90
C LEU A 51 1.68 3.02 6.33
N ASP A 52 2.00 3.10 7.62
CA ASP A 52 3.33 2.73 8.13
C ASP A 52 3.59 1.23 7.98
N GLY A 53 2.61 0.38 8.31
CA GLY A 53 2.71 -1.07 8.13
C GLY A 53 2.96 -1.46 6.67
N LEU A 54 2.22 -0.86 5.73
CA LEU A 54 2.43 -1.09 4.30
C LEU A 54 3.81 -0.58 3.83
N ALA A 55 4.24 0.59 4.32
CA ALA A 55 5.54 1.16 3.99
C ALA A 55 6.73 0.33 4.49
N GLN A 56 6.65 -0.17 5.72
CA GLN A 56 7.68 -1.05 6.29
C GLN A 56 7.72 -2.39 5.55
N ALA A 57 6.57 -2.96 5.19
CA ALA A 57 6.49 -4.17 4.39
C ALA A 57 7.08 -3.95 2.98
N ALA A 58 6.79 -2.83 2.34
CA ALA A 58 7.38 -2.43 1.07
C ALA A 58 8.91 -2.31 1.16
N SER A 59 9.42 -1.66 2.22
CA SER A 59 10.85 -1.54 2.48
C SER A 59 11.51 -2.90 2.63
N HIS A 60 10.88 -3.81 3.37
CA HIS A 60 11.39 -5.17 3.54
C HIS A 60 11.47 -5.92 2.21
N LEU A 61 10.46 -5.77 1.34
CA LEU A 61 10.45 -6.41 0.03
C LEU A 61 11.50 -5.83 -0.91
N PHE A 62 11.71 -4.51 -0.93
CA PHE A 62 12.79 -3.91 -1.71
C PHE A 62 14.17 -4.40 -1.26
N VAL A 63 14.42 -4.41 0.05
CA VAL A 63 15.70 -4.84 0.62
C VAL A 63 15.98 -6.32 0.32
N SER A 64 14.96 -7.19 0.39
CA SER A 64 15.12 -8.61 0.04
C SER A 64 15.45 -8.84 -1.44
N HIS A 65 15.19 -7.85 -2.30
CA HIS A 65 15.55 -7.83 -3.72
C HIS A 65 16.75 -6.94 -4.03
N GLY A 66 17.54 -6.54 -3.02
CA GLY A 66 18.78 -5.78 -3.19
C GLY A 66 18.57 -4.28 -3.49
N VAL A 67 17.36 -3.75 -3.31
CA VAL A 67 17.07 -2.32 -3.46
C VAL A 67 17.05 -1.67 -2.08
N LEU A 68 17.99 -0.74 -1.85
CA LEU A 68 18.12 -0.01 -0.58
C LEU A 68 17.10 1.13 -0.49
N ALA A 69 15.81 0.79 -0.45
CA ALA A 69 14.70 1.71 -0.31
C ALA A 69 14.01 1.48 1.04
N TYR A 70 14.20 2.41 1.97
CA TYR A 70 13.57 2.41 3.28
C TYR A 70 12.52 3.52 3.35
N LEU A 71 11.32 3.16 3.81
CA LEU A 71 10.13 3.98 3.85
C LEU A 71 9.39 3.70 5.17
N SER A 72 8.97 4.75 5.86
CA SER A 72 8.05 4.66 7.00
C SER A 72 7.05 5.81 6.93
N CYS A 73 5.83 5.57 7.41
CA CYS A 73 4.83 6.62 7.54
C CYS A 73 4.84 7.16 8.97
N VAL A 74 5.11 8.45 9.11
CA VAL A 74 5.16 9.14 10.40
C VAL A 74 3.99 10.12 10.48
N TYR A 75 3.24 10.06 11.57
CA TYR A 75 2.21 11.04 11.91
C TYR A 75 2.66 11.88 13.10
N MET A 76 2.84 13.18 12.87
CA MET A 76 3.12 14.17 13.91
C MET A 76 1.80 14.76 14.40
N GLU A 77 1.29 14.19 15.50
CA GLU A 77 -0.02 14.54 16.06
C GLU A 77 -0.14 16.02 16.44
N ASP A 78 0.95 16.59 16.98
CA ASP A 78 1.04 17.99 17.42
C ASP A 78 1.05 18.98 16.25
N GLN A 79 1.56 18.56 15.10
CA GLN A 79 1.58 19.34 13.86
C GLN A 79 0.40 19.02 12.93
N GLN A 80 -0.38 17.98 13.25
CA GLN A 80 -1.39 17.36 12.39
C GLN A 80 -0.87 17.09 10.97
N LYS A 81 0.37 16.61 10.85
CA LYS A 81 1.02 16.30 9.57
C LYS A 81 1.35 14.82 9.50
N ILE A 82 1.07 14.20 8.36
CA ILE A 82 1.38 12.80 8.10
C ILE A 82 2.27 12.71 6.87
N GLY A 83 3.33 11.91 6.92
CA GLY A 83 4.31 11.88 5.84
C GLY A 83 5.01 10.54 5.71
N PHE A 84 5.40 10.23 4.48
CA PHE A 84 6.36 9.19 4.20
C PHE A 84 7.77 9.76 4.31
N VAL A 85 8.59 9.15 5.16
CA VAL A 85 10.01 9.44 5.34
C VAL A 85 10.81 8.42 4.55
N LEU A 86 11.67 8.89 3.65
CA LEU A 86 12.45 8.05 2.75
C LEU A 86 13.92 8.08 3.12
N SER A 87 14.57 6.92 3.05
CA SER A 87 16.00 6.76 3.32
C SER A 87 16.61 5.67 2.43
N SER A 88 17.91 5.82 2.16
CA SER A 88 18.77 4.79 1.54
C SER A 88 19.42 3.85 2.57
N LYS A 89 19.26 4.16 3.86
CA LYS A 89 19.74 3.34 4.99
C LYS A 89 18.58 2.99 5.93
N PRO A 90 18.63 1.84 6.62
CA PRO A 90 17.63 1.53 7.62
C PRO A 90 17.63 2.59 8.71
N PHE A 91 16.47 2.90 9.25
CA PHE A 91 16.32 3.86 10.34
C PHE A 91 15.24 3.39 11.33
N GLN A 92 15.38 3.80 12.58
CA GLN A 92 14.43 3.49 13.64
C GLN A 92 13.27 4.49 13.65
N PRO A 93 12.12 4.16 14.28
CA PRO A 93 10.97 5.06 14.34
C PRO A 93 11.30 6.46 14.91
N GLN A 94 12.20 6.54 15.89
CA GLN A 94 12.65 7.81 16.46
C GLN A 94 13.44 8.65 15.46
N GLU A 95 14.35 8.02 14.70
CA GLU A 95 15.09 8.69 13.62
C GLU A 95 14.14 9.14 12.51
N GLY A 96 13.14 8.32 12.16
CA GLY A 96 12.09 8.68 11.20
C GLY A 96 11.32 9.93 11.61
N ARG A 97 10.96 10.01 12.89
CA ARG A 97 10.31 11.21 13.45
C ARG A 97 11.23 12.43 13.43
N ALA A 98 12.50 12.26 13.79
CA ALA A 98 13.49 13.34 13.77
C ALA A 98 13.73 13.86 12.34
N TYR A 99 13.87 12.97 11.35
CA TYR A 99 13.94 13.35 9.94
C TYR A 99 12.73 14.16 9.50
N PHE A 100 11.52 13.72 9.86
CA PHE A 100 10.31 14.43 9.48
C PHE A 100 10.26 15.83 10.11
N LYS A 101 10.53 15.92 11.42
CA LYS A 101 10.56 17.19 12.14
C LYS A 101 11.58 18.16 11.54
N ASN A 102 12.82 17.71 11.36
CA ASN A 102 13.90 18.53 10.80
C ASN A 102 13.56 19.00 9.38
N TYR A 103 13.00 18.13 8.55
CA TYR A 103 12.54 18.51 7.21
C TYR A 103 11.46 19.60 7.24
N LEU A 104 10.49 19.50 8.16
CA LEU A 104 9.46 20.52 8.33
C LEU A 104 10.05 21.85 8.83
N LEU A 105 11.03 21.82 9.73
CA LEU A 105 11.74 23.01 10.21
C LEU A 105 12.51 23.67 9.06
N GLU A 106 13.35 22.93 8.35
CA GLU A 106 14.16 23.42 7.21
C GLU A 106 13.30 24.05 6.12
N ARG A 107 12.10 23.49 5.88
CA ARG A 107 11.20 23.94 4.82
C ARG A 107 10.15 24.95 5.30
N ASN A 108 10.22 25.41 6.54
CA ASN A 108 9.26 26.34 7.16
C ASN A 108 7.81 25.84 7.14
N PHE A 109 7.60 24.53 7.27
CA PHE A 109 6.29 23.90 7.40
C PHE A 109 5.96 23.49 8.85
N TYR A 110 6.87 23.72 9.80
CA TYR A 110 6.65 23.45 11.21
C TYR A 110 6.00 24.66 11.92
N ALA A 111 4.87 24.46 12.60
CA ALA A 111 4.21 25.52 13.35
C ALA A 111 4.99 25.81 14.63
N GLY A 112 5.34 27.08 14.88
CA GLY A 112 6.18 27.48 16.01
C GLY A 112 7.67 27.21 15.81
N ALA A 113 8.15 27.14 14.56
CA ALA A 113 9.54 26.82 14.23
C ALA A 113 10.61 27.67 14.95
N ALA A 114 10.29 28.92 15.33
CA ALA A 114 11.23 29.82 16.02
C ALA A 114 11.62 29.36 17.44
N GLU A 115 10.86 28.44 18.04
CA GLU A 115 11.02 28.01 19.43
C GLU A 115 11.50 26.55 19.57
N VAL A 116 11.82 25.90 18.45
CA VAL A 116 12.06 24.45 18.40
C VAL A 116 13.39 24.15 17.73
N ASP A 117 14.26 23.47 18.46
CA ASP A 117 15.55 23.02 17.95
C ASP A 117 15.42 21.78 17.05
N PHE A 118 16.38 21.68 16.13
CA PHE A 118 16.61 20.48 15.33
C PHE A 118 16.95 19.28 16.23
N GLU A 119 16.44 18.12 15.86
CA GLU A 119 16.81 16.86 16.51
C GLU A 119 18.10 16.30 15.89
N GLU A 120 19.02 15.83 16.70
CA GLU A 120 20.25 15.20 16.20
C GLU A 120 19.92 13.89 15.48
N VAL A 121 20.39 13.76 14.23
CA VAL A 121 20.28 12.51 13.47
C VAL A 121 21.64 12.11 12.92
N PHE A 122 22.09 10.93 13.31
CA PHE A 122 23.41 10.41 12.94
C PHE A 122 23.40 9.60 11.64
N ASN A 123 22.21 9.19 11.22
CA ASN A 123 22.03 8.46 9.99
C ASN A 123 21.90 9.45 8.82
N THR A 124 22.79 9.33 7.84
CA THR A 124 22.84 10.22 6.67
C THR A 124 22.08 9.67 5.47
N GLY A 125 21.34 8.58 5.63
CA GLY A 125 20.63 7.93 4.53
C GLY A 125 19.41 8.69 4.03
N PHE A 126 18.99 9.75 4.73
CA PHE A 126 17.80 10.54 4.45
C PHE A 126 17.74 11.06 3.02
N LEU A 127 16.60 10.82 2.36
CA LEU A 127 16.35 11.25 0.98
C LEU A 127 15.35 12.40 0.91
N GLY A 128 14.44 12.48 1.88
CA GLY A 128 13.40 13.50 1.94
C GLY A 128 12.10 12.97 2.54
N VAL A 129 11.09 13.84 2.54
CA VAL A 129 9.75 13.54 3.03
C VAL A 129 8.72 13.97 1.99
N VAL A 130 7.73 13.12 1.77
CA VAL A 130 6.46 13.48 1.12
C VAL A 130 5.40 13.52 2.21
N PHE A 131 4.67 14.63 2.37
CA PHE A 131 3.71 14.76 3.46
C PHE A 131 2.42 15.46 3.04
N ALA A 132 1.38 15.26 3.85
CA ALA A 132 0.11 15.96 3.79
C ALA A 132 -0.14 16.71 5.10
N ASP A 133 -0.70 17.92 4.97
CA ASP A 133 -1.15 18.73 6.08
C ASP A 133 -2.62 18.46 6.37
N LEU A 134 -2.93 17.99 7.58
CA LEU A 134 -4.28 17.66 8.04
C LEU A 134 -4.80 18.67 9.07
N SER A 135 -4.14 19.81 9.25
CA SER A 135 -4.53 20.86 10.22
C SER A 135 -5.91 21.46 9.96
N GLY A 136 -6.41 21.38 8.72
CA GLY A 136 -7.79 21.74 8.38
C GLY A 136 -8.85 20.79 8.97
N MET A 137 -8.46 19.64 9.54
CA MET A 137 -9.38 18.65 10.09
C MET A 137 -9.48 18.75 11.62
N LEU A 138 -10.69 19.03 12.12
CA LEU A 138 -10.95 19.17 13.55
C LEU A 138 -11.11 17.83 14.26
N ARG A 139 -11.74 16.86 13.59
CA ARG A 139 -12.00 15.52 14.14
C ARG A 139 -11.99 14.46 13.04
N TYR A 140 -11.63 13.25 13.43
CA TYR A 140 -11.56 12.08 12.57
C TYR A 140 -12.62 11.05 12.99
N THR A 141 -13.48 10.66 12.07
CA THR A 141 -14.29 9.45 12.16
C THR A 141 -13.61 8.33 11.39
N PHE A 142 -14.07 7.09 11.59
CA PHE A 142 -13.53 5.96 10.84
C PHE A 142 -13.62 6.17 9.32
N ASP A 143 -14.76 6.64 8.81
CA ASP A 143 -14.93 6.92 7.37
C ASP A 143 -14.00 8.02 6.86
N ILE A 144 -13.77 9.06 7.66
CA ILE A 144 -12.79 10.11 7.34
C ILE A 144 -11.39 9.50 7.24
N GLU A 145 -10.99 8.65 8.20
CA GLU A 145 -9.69 7.99 8.16
C GLU A 145 -9.53 7.04 6.97
N MET A 146 -10.57 6.29 6.61
CA MET A 146 -10.54 5.43 5.42
C MET A 146 -10.37 6.25 4.13
N ASN A 147 -11.08 7.38 4.01
CA ASN A 147 -10.91 8.29 2.88
C ASN A 147 -9.50 8.91 2.84
N ILE A 148 -8.95 9.30 3.99
CA ILE A 148 -7.58 9.79 4.10
C ILE A 148 -6.61 8.69 3.64
N LEU A 149 -6.76 7.46 4.14
CA LEU A 149 -5.91 6.33 3.79
C LEU A 149 -5.85 6.13 2.26
N VAL A 150 -7.01 5.96 1.61
CA VAL A 150 -7.09 5.74 0.16
C VAL A 150 -6.50 6.92 -0.61
N LYS A 151 -6.84 8.15 -0.20
CA LYS A 151 -6.35 9.35 -0.87
C LYS A 151 -4.84 9.52 -0.75
N LEU A 152 -4.28 9.36 0.44
CA LEU A 152 -2.84 9.48 0.67
C LEU A 152 -2.06 8.38 -0.07
N MET A 153 -2.59 7.15 -0.13
CA MET A 153 -1.99 6.10 -0.95
C MET A 153 -1.96 6.48 -2.44
N LYS A 154 -3.02 7.07 -2.99
CA LYS A 154 -3.03 7.47 -4.41
C LYS A 154 -2.13 8.69 -4.67
N ASP A 155 -2.25 9.73 -3.85
CA ASP A 155 -1.65 11.05 -4.13
C ASP A 155 -0.16 11.09 -3.77
N MET A 156 0.28 10.35 -2.75
CA MET A 156 1.66 10.44 -2.26
C MET A 156 2.63 9.45 -2.92
N MET A 157 2.14 8.38 -3.56
CA MET A 157 3.03 7.35 -4.11
C MET A 157 3.83 7.82 -5.31
N ILE A 158 3.24 8.67 -6.15
CA ILE A 158 3.95 9.29 -7.28
C ILE A 158 5.19 10.07 -6.79
N PRO A 159 5.07 11.06 -5.87
CA PRO A 159 6.24 11.77 -5.38
C PRO A 159 7.21 10.90 -4.56
N VAL A 160 6.72 9.87 -3.84
CA VAL A 160 7.59 8.89 -3.15
C VAL A 160 8.51 8.18 -4.16
N LYS A 161 7.93 7.63 -5.22
CA LYS A 161 8.65 6.98 -6.31
C LYS A 161 9.62 7.95 -6.98
N GLU A 162 9.19 9.16 -7.32
CA GLU A 162 10.06 10.18 -7.92
C GLU A 162 11.28 10.49 -7.04
N LEU A 163 11.09 10.57 -5.73
CA LEU A 163 12.17 10.87 -4.79
C LEU A 163 13.21 9.74 -4.75
N PHE A 164 12.80 8.47 -4.80
CA PHE A 164 13.74 7.35 -4.95
C PHE A 164 14.49 7.42 -6.29
N LEU A 165 13.78 7.63 -7.40
CA LEU A 165 14.39 7.68 -8.73
C LEU A 165 15.39 8.84 -8.88
N ARG A 166 15.09 10.03 -8.32
CA ARG A 166 16.02 11.17 -8.30
C ARG A 166 17.31 10.86 -7.53
N ASN A 167 17.22 9.96 -6.54
CA ASN A 167 18.36 9.47 -5.76
C ASN A 167 18.99 8.18 -6.32
N ARG A 168 18.67 7.82 -7.57
CA ARG A 168 19.19 6.63 -8.28
C ARG A 168 18.85 5.31 -7.59
N ILE A 169 17.74 5.25 -6.86
CA ILE A 169 17.20 4.03 -6.26
C ILE A 169 16.06 3.55 -7.14
N THR A 170 16.22 2.37 -7.74
CA THR A 170 15.23 1.76 -8.66
C THR A 170 14.10 1.09 -7.90
N ALA A 171 13.39 1.87 -7.08
CA ALA A 171 12.21 1.45 -6.32
C ALA A 171 10.96 1.98 -7.02
N TYR A 172 10.28 1.12 -7.77
CA TYR A 172 8.99 1.42 -8.39
C TYR A 172 7.87 0.90 -7.51
N LEU A 173 6.92 1.78 -7.20
CA LEU A 173 5.87 1.57 -6.22
C LEU A 173 4.58 2.24 -6.72
N SER A 174 3.48 1.50 -6.77
CA SER A 174 2.16 2.05 -7.09
C SER A 174 1.12 1.58 -6.09
N SER A 175 0.24 2.49 -5.67
CA SER A 175 -0.97 2.13 -4.94
C SER A 175 -1.97 1.44 -5.85
N VAL A 176 -2.56 0.35 -5.36
CA VAL A 176 -3.64 -0.37 -6.04
C VAL A 176 -4.76 -0.63 -5.03
N GLU A 177 -6.00 -0.41 -5.48
CA GLU A 177 -7.22 -0.68 -4.71
C GLU A 177 -8.12 -1.56 -5.57
N LEU A 178 -8.44 -2.76 -5.07
CA LEU A 178 -9.43 -3.66 -5.65
C LEU A 178 -10.65 -3.63 -4.73
N GLU A 179 -11.60 -2.76 -5.04
CA GLU A 179 -12.79 -2.55 -4.20
C GLU A 179 -13.64 -3.82 -4.10
N ASP A 180 -13.77 -4.55 -5.21
CA ASP A 180 -14.50 -5.83 -5.32
C ASP A 180 -13.86 -6.95 -4.49
N GLN A 181 -12.53 -6.92 -4.34
CA GLN A 181 -11.77 -7.86 -3.51
C GLN A 181 -11.58 -7.37 -2.07
N GLU A 182 -12.08 -6.17 -1.75
CA GLU A 182 -11.85 -5.48 -0.48
C GLU A 182 -10.36 -5.33 -0.12
N LYS A 183 -9.46 -5.22 -1.11
CA LYS A 183 -8.00 -5.13 -0.93
C LYS A 183 -7.46 -3.75 -1.27
N LEU A 184 -6.53 -3.27 -0.45
CA LEU A 184 -5.80 -2.02 -0.68
C LEU A 184 -4.31 -2.24 -0.40
N GLY A 185 -3.43 -1.83 -1.31
CA GLY A 185 -2.01 -2.13 -1.17
C GLY A 185 -1.08 -1.41 -2.13
N PHE A 186 0.16 -1.88 -2.14
CA PHE A 186 1.20 -1.45 -3.07
C PHE A 186 1.69 -2.61 -3.92
N VAL A 187 1.92 -2.31 -5.19
CA VAL A 187 2.65 -3.15 -6.15
C VAL A 187 4.08 -2.64 -6.24
N LEU A 188 5.04 -3.56 -6.21
CA LEU A 188 6.46 -3.25 -6.07
C LEU A 188 7.23 -3.86 -7.26
N SER A 189 8.12 -3.07 -7.84
CA SER A 189 8.99 -3.50 -8.94
C SER A 189 10.37 -2.85 -8.86
N VAL A 190 11.37 -3.54 -9.40
CA VAL A 190 12.73 -3.00 -9.61
C VAL A 190 12.97 -2.48 -11.02
N LYS A 191 12.00 -2.67 -11.92
CA LYS A 191 11.99 -2.12 -13.27
C LYS A 191 10.77 -1.23 -13.48
N PRO A 192 10.84 -0.23 -14.37
CA PRO A 192 9.66 0.55 -14.74
C PRO A 192 8.61 -0.37 -15.37
N TYR A 193 7.34 -0.06 -15.09
CA TYR A 193 6.16 -0.73 -15.65
C TYR A 193 5.08 0.33 -15.88
N ASP A 194 4.09 0.04 -16.73
CA ASP A 194 2.95 0.93 -16.92
C ASP A 194 2.01 0.81 -15.74
N GLU A 195 2.09 1.75 -14.81
CA GLU A 195 1.30 1.72 -13.57
C GLU A 195 -0.21 1.74 -13.82
N LYS A 196 -0.67 2.29 -14.94
CA LYS A 196 -2.11 2.34 -15.26
C LYS A 196 -2.60 1.03 -15.86
N ALA A 197 -1.77 0.37 -16.66
CA ALA A 197 -2.16 -0.84 -17.37
C ALA A 197 -1.80 -2.12 -16.60
N GLU A 198 -0.71 -2.10 -15.84
CA GLU A 198 -0.08 -3.31 -15.31
C GLU A 198 -0.17 -3.45 -13.79
N ALA A 199 -0.25 -2.35 -13.03
CA ALA A 199 -0.24 -2.43 -11.56
C ALA A 199 -1.38 -3.29 -11.03
N GLU A 200 -2.61 -3.03 -11.50
CA GLU A 200 -3.79 -3.78 -11.08
C GLU A 200 -3.67 -5.27 -11.46
N LEU A 201 -3.22 -5.55 -12.69
CA LEU A 201 -3.00 -6.92 -13.16
C LEU A 201 -1.98 -7.67 -12.29
N TYR A 202 -0.82 -7.06 -12.01
CA TYR A 202 0.20 -7.66 -11.14
C TYR A 202 -0.33 -7.90 -9.74
N PHE A 203 -1.15 -6.99 -9.23
CA PHE A 203 -1.78 -7.14 -7.93
C PHE A 203 -2.75 -8.33 -7.90
N GLN A 204 -3.63 -8.45 -8.89
CA GLN A 204 -4.57 -9.56 -9.01
C GLN A 204 -3.85 -10.91 -9.13
N GLU A 205 -2.87 -11.02 -10.04
CA GLU A 205 -2.10 -12.25 -10.22
C GLU A 205 -1.36 -12.65 -8.93
N TYR A 206 -0.74 -11.69 -8.24
CA TYR A 206 -0.09 -11.94 -6.97
C TYR A 206 -1.05 -12.47 -5.90
N LEU A 207 -2.26 -11.91 -5.83
CA LEU A 207 -3.30 -12.38 -4.91
C LEU A 207 -3.77 -13.80 -5.29
N ARG A 208 -3.96 -14.09 -6.59
CA ARG A 208 -4.35 -15.42 -7.09
C ARG A 208 -3.31 -16.48 -6.74
N GLU A 209 -2.04 -16.22 -7.04
CA GLU A 209 -0.92 -17.13 -6.75
C GLU A 209 -0.79 -17.46 -5.25
N ARG A 210 -1.19 -16.53 -4.39
CA ARG A 210 -1.11 -16.66 -2.92
C ARG A 210 -2.41 -17.11 -2.27
N GLY A 211 -3.49 -17.32 -3.04
CA GLY A 211 -4.79 -17.75 -2.53
C GLY A 211 -5.55 -16.66 -1.78
N PHE A 212 -5.26 -15.38 -2.04
CA PHE A 212 -5.93 -14.23 -1.44
C PHE A 212 -6.93 -13.54 -2.37
N TYR A 213 -7.07 -14.03 -3.61
CA TYR A 213 -8.03 -13.55 -4.59
C TYR A 213 -9.31 -14.39 -4.52
N LEU A 214 -10.47 -13.73 -4.44
CA LEU A 214 -11.78 -14.39 -4.52
C LEU A 214 -12.15 -14.52 -6.00
N GLU A 215 -12.06 -15.74 -6.53
CA GLU A 215 -12.65 -16.06 -7.83
C GLU A 215 -14.15 -15.88 -7.72
N GLU A 216 -14.79 -15.20 -8.69
CA GLU A 216 -16.24 -15.22 -8.81
C GLU A 216 -16.67 -16.69 -8.87
N GLU A 217 -17.59 -17.13 -8.01
CA GLU A 217 -18.17 -18.46 -8.14
C GLU A 217 -18.76 -18.54 -9.56
N ASP A 218 -18.14 -19.32 -10.45
CA ASP A 218 -18.75 -19.73 -11.70
C ASP A 218 -20.18 -20.16 -11.35
N GLU A 219 -21.19 -19.46 -11.87
CA GLU A 219 -22.59 -19.82 -11.71
C GLU A 219 -22.69 -21.33 -11.89
N LEU A 220 -22.94 -22.07 -10.80
CA LEU A 220 -23.15 -23.50 -10.86
C LEU A 220 -24.22 -23.72 -11.91
N GLU A 221 -23.83 -24.25 -13.08
CA GLU A 221 -24.74 -24.60 -14.17
C GLU A 221 -25.93 -25.31 -13.52
N GLN A 222 -27.09 -24.65 -13.50
CA GLN A 222 -28.33 -25.30 -13.09
C GLN A 222 -28.55 -26.43 -14.08
N ILE A 223 -28.15 -27.64 -13.72
CA ILE A 223 -28.48 -28.83 -14.46
C ILE A 223 -30.00 -28.97 -14.34
N VAL A 224 -30.71 -28.49 -15.37
CA VAL A 224 -32.15 -28.67 -15.50
C VAL A 224 -32.40 -30.17 -15.70
N ILE A 225 -32.72 -30.88 -14.62
CA ILE A 225 -33.20 -32.26 -14.69
C ILE A 225 -34.62 -32.22 -15.28
N ARG A 226 -34.73 -32.29 -16.61
CA ARG A 226 -36.01 -32.64 -17.24
C ARG A 226 -36.28 -34.11 -17.01
N ARG A 227 -37.04 -34.46 -15.97
CA ARG A 227 -37.66 -35.79 -15.85
C ARG A 227 -38.65 -35.96 -17.00
N LYS A 228 -38.31 -36.84 -17.95
CA LYS A 228 -39.29 -37.44 -18.87
C LYS A 228 -40.17 -38.36 -18.03
N ILE A 229 -41.45 -37.99 -17.88
CA ILE A 229 -42.47 -38.90 -17.37
C ILE A 229 -42.89 -39.75 -18.57
N GLU A 230 -42.50 -41.03 -18.58
CA GLU A 230 -43.14 -42.02 -19.43
C GLU A 230 -44.40 -42.50 -18.69
N LEU A 231 -45.56 -42.11 -19.22
CA LEU A 231 -46.86 -42.65 -18.82
C LEU A 231 -46.99 -44.05 -19.45
N LEU A 232 -47.13 -45.07 -18.59
CA LEU A 232 -47.67 -46.39 -18.93
C LEU A 232 -49.18 -46.39 -18.64
#